data_AF-A0A5B7GR98-F1
#
_entry.id   AF-A0A5B7GR98-F1
#
_cell.length_a   1.000
_cell.length_b   1.000
_cell.length_c   1.000
_cell.angle_alpha   90.00
_cell.angle_beta   90.00
_cell.angle_gamma   90.00
#
_symmetry.space_group_name_H-M   'P 1'
#
loop_
_entity.id
_entity.type
_entity.pdbx_description
1 polymer ?
#
loop_
_entity_poly.entity_id
_entity_poly.type
_entity_poly.pdbx_seq_one_letter_code
_entity_poly.pdbx_strand_id
1 'polypeptide(L)'
;MSISCHGRKTVHEELCHSLTELLQPSGMDQTLINKILRHGQFFFAFITRSMALHLLTTARIKMVRNERFSEEFQSEVQSLVEVVSTHIVQRYKENPVEARAANSALAHFLKVRCTDLLILQLSLH
;
A
#
# COMPACT_ATOMS: atom_id res chain seq x y z
N MET A 1 -14.48 19.64 7.66
CA MET A 1 -14.01 18.67 6.64
C MET A 1 -13.42 19.48 5.51
N SER A 2 -12.12 19.71 5.55
CA SER A 2 -11.41 20.48 4.53
C SER A 2 -10.87 19.50 3.50
N ILE A 3 -11.55 19.37 2.37
CA ILE A 3 -10.98 18.66 1.22
C ILE A 3 -9.95 19.62 0.61
N SER A 4 -8.70 19.52 1.07
CA SER A 4 -7.59 20.26 0.47
C SER A 4 -7.30 19.67 -0.90
N CYS A 5 -7.58 20.45 -1.95
CA CYS A 5 -7.30 20.15 -3.34
C CYS A 5 -5.79 20.17 -3.62
N HIS A 6 -5.08 19.14 -3.17
CA HIS A 6 -3.71 18.87 -3.61
C HIS A 6 -3.75 18.43 -5.08
N GLY A 7 -2.83 18.95 -5.91
CA GLY A 7 -2.75 18.65 -7.33
C GLY A 7 -2.93 17.16 -7.61
N ARG A 8 -3.76 16.81 -8.61
CA ARG A 8 -4.29 15.45 -8.89
C ARG A 8 -3.43 14.32 -8.31
N LYS A 9 -3.71 13.92 -7.06
CA LYS A 9 -3.11 12.75 -6.43
C LYS A 9 -3.45 11.53 -7.28
N THR A 10 -2.46 10.70 -7.52
CA THR A 10 -2.67 9.44 -8.22
C THR A 10 -3.49 8.50 -7.33
N VAL A 11 -4.10 7.49 -7.96
CA VAL A 11 -4.95 6.53 -7.25
C VAL A 11 -4.20 5.76 -6.16
N HIS A 12 -2.90 5.49 -6.35
CA HIS A 12 -2.11 4.78 -5.34
C HIS A 12 -1.76 5.66 -4.14
N GLU A 13 -1.51 6.96 -4.35
CA GLU A 13 -1.30 7.93 -3.28
C GLU A 13 -2.58 8.06 -2.45
N GLU A 14 -3.73 8.31 -3.10
CA GLU A 14 -4.98 8.53 -2.38
C GLU A 14 -5.43 7.30 -1.57
N LEU A 15 -5.27 6.10 -2.14
CA LEU A 15 -5.60 4.86 -1.43
C LEU A 15 -4.62 4.54 -0.30
N CYS A 16 -3.33 4.80 -0.49
CA CYS A 16 -2.35 4.60 0.58
C CYS A 16 -2.65 5.52 1.76
N HIS A 17 -2.91 6.81 1.47
CA HIS A 17 -3.31 7.79 2.45
C HIS A 17 -4.59 7.38 3.20
N SER A 18 -5.67 7.10 2.45
CA SER A 18 -6.97 6.73 3.02
C SER A 18 -6.89 5.48 3.89
N LEU A 19 -6.18 4.44 3.45
CA LEU A 19 -6.03 3.22 4.24
C LEU A 19 -5.21 3.47 5.51
N THR A 20 -4.19 4.32 5.43
CA THR A 20 -3.37 4.69 6.60
C THR A 20 -4.25 5.40 7.64
N GLU A 21 -5.05 6.37 7.23
CA GLU A 21 -5.99 7.08 8.11
C GLU A 21 -7.04 6.14 8.72
N LEU A 22 -7.65 5.26 7.92
CA LEU A 22 -8.67 4.31 8.39
C LEU A 22 -8.13 3.25 9.35
N LEU A 23 -6.84 2.95 9.27
CA LEU A 23 -6.16 2.00 10.14
C LEU A 23 -5.49 2.69 11.35
N GLN A 24 -5.56 4.01 11.49
CA GLN A 24 -5.01 4.65 12.69
C GLN A 24 -5.71 4.10 13.95
N PRO A 25 -4.98 3.86 15.06
CA PRO A 25 -5.56 3.37 16.31
C PRO A 25 -6.64 4.27 16.91
N SER A 26 -6.67 5.55 16.52
CA SER A 26 -7.69 6.54 16.87
C SER A 26 -8.99 6.39 16.06
N GLY A 27 -9.04 5.51 15.06
CA GLY A 27 -10.24 5.16 14.30
C GLY A 27 -11.25 4.34 15.11
N MET A 28 -12.53 4.73 15.05
CA MET A 28 -13.55 4.34 16.03
C MET A 28 -14.13 2.91 15.89
N ASP A 29 -13.83 2.14 14.84
CA ASP A 29 -14.49 0.84 14.62
C ASP A 29 -13.51 -0.31 14.34
N GLN A 30 -13.28 -1.13 15.37
CA GLN A 30 -12.51 -2.38 15.30
C GLN A 30 -13.03 -3.33 14.20
N THR A 31 -14.34 -3.29 13.93
CA THR A 31 -14.99 -4.10 12.89
C THR A 31 -14.54 -3.67 11.50
N LEU A 32 -14.40 -2.35 11.27
CA LEU A 32 -13.92 -1.80 10.02
C LEU A 32 -12.45 -2.20 9.78
N ILE A 33 -11.60 -2.04 10.79
CA ILE A 33 -10.18 -2.45 10.72
C ILE A 33 -10.06 -3.93 10.36
N ASN A 34 -10.86 -4.80 11.01
CA ASN A 34 -10.86 -6.23 10.71
C ASN A 34 -11.30 -6.53 9.27
N LYS A 35 -12.31 -5.83 8.75
CA LYS A 35 -12.75 -5.96 7.36
C LYS A 35 -11.68 -5.51 6.38
N ILE A 36 -11.04 -4.37 6.64
CA ILE A 36 -9.95 -3.84 5.81
C ILE A 36 -8.79 -4.84 5.78
N LEU A 37 -8.34 -5.34 6.93
CA LEU A 37 -7.25 -6.31 7.01
C LEU A 37 -7.60 -7.63 6.32
N ARG A 38 -8.82 -8.14 6.52
CA ARG A 38 -9.31 -9.36 5.85
C ARG A 38 -9.32 -9.23 4.33
N HIS A 39 -9.64 -8.05 3.81
CA HIS A 39 -9.63 -7.75 2.37
C HIS A 39 -8.36 -7.03 1.92
N GLY A 40 -7.33 -6.96 2.77
CA GLY A 40 -6.11 -6.16 2.54
C GLY A 40 -5.38 -6.52 1.26
N GLN A 41 -5.42 -7.80 0.87
CA GLN A 41 -4.87 -8.27 -0.40
C GLN A 41 -5.43 -7.53 -1.62
N PHE A 42 -6.74 -7.25 -1.64
CA PHE A 42 -7.36 -6.52 -2.74
C PHE A 42 -6.82 -5.09 -2.83
N PHE A 43 -6.80 -4.40 -1.69
CA PHE A 43 -6.32 -3.02 -1.60
C PHE A 43 -4.84 -2.91 -2.00
N PHE A 44 -3.98 -3.76 -1.45
CA PHE A 44 -2.57 -3.77 -1.81
C PHE A 44 -2.34 -4.11 -3.27
N ALA A 45 -3.05 -5.10 -3.83
CA ALA A 45 -2.95 -5.43 -5.25
C ALA A 45 -3.37 -4.26 -6.15
N PHE A 46 -4.39 -3.50 -5.75
CA PHE A 46 -4.86 -2.34 -6.49
C PHE A 46 -3.87 -1.17 -6.41
N ILE A 47 -3.31 -0.88 -5.23
CA ILE A 47 -2.22 0.08 -5.05
C ILE A 47 -1.03 -0.28 -5.95
N THR A 48 -0.59 -1.54 -5.91
CA THR A 48 0.48 -2.06 -6.76
C THR A 48 0.22 -1.83 -8.25
N ARG A 49 -0.99 -2.13 -8.74
CA ARG A 49 -1.35 -1.93 -10.15
C ARG A 49 -1.33 -0.46 -10.55
N SER A 50 -1.88 0.40 -9.69
CA SER A 50 -1.86 1.85 -9.90
C SER A 50 -0.43 2.42 -9.92
N MET A 51 0.46 1.92 -9.05
CA MET A 51 1.88 2.29 -9.04
C MET A 51 2.57 1.88 -10.34
N ALA A 52 2.38 0.65 -10.79
CA ALA A 52 2.94 0.17 -12.06
C ALA A 52 2.45 1.01 -13.25
N LEU A 53 1.15 1.31 -13.29
CA LEU A 53 0.56 2.16 -14.32
C LEU A 53 1.15 3.58 -14.30
N HIS A 54 1.35 4.18 -13.12
CA HIS A 54 1.99 5.48 -13.00
C HIS A 54 3.41 5.47 -13.56
N LEU A 55 4.22 4.47 -13.22
CA LEU A 55 5.60 4.35 -13.73
C LEU A 55 5.66 4.16 -15.25
N LEU A 56 4.71 3.42 -15.82
CA LEU A 56 4.62 3.21 -17.27
C LEU A 56 4.19 4.49 -17.99
N THR A 57 3.11 5.13 -17.53
CA THR A 57 2.53 6.32 -18.18
C THR A 57 3.41 7.56 -18.07
N THR A 58 4.22 7.66 -17.00
CA THR A 58 5.18 8.76 -16.81
C THR A 58 6.60 8.43 -17.29
N ALA A 59 6.81 7.26 -17.90
CA ALA A 59 8.12 6.76 -18.34
C ALA A 59 9.20 6.69 -17.24
N ARG A 60 8.81 6.72 -15.95
CA ARG A 60 9.72 6.70 -14.80
C ARG A 60 10.31 5.32 -14.51
N ILE A 61 9.90 4.28 -15.24
CA ILE A 61 10.40 2.93 -15.05
C ILE A 61 11.92 2.80 -15.25
N LYS A 62 12.52 3.68 -16.09
CA LYS A 62 13.96 3.71 -16.35
C LYS A 62 14.76 4.51 -15.32
N MET A 63 14.11 5.27 -14.44
CA MET A 63 14.78 6.04 -13.38
C MET A 63 15.38 5.13 -12.30
N VAL A 64 16.29 5.68 -11.49
CA VAL A 64 16.83 4.98 -10.31
C VAL A 64 15.68 4.73 -9.32
N ARG A 65 15.67 3.57 -8.64
CA ARG A 65 14.52 3.07 -7.86
C ARG A 65 13.97 4.08 -6.84
N ASN A 66 14.86 4.78 -6.14
CA ASN A 66 14.55 5.80 -5.14
C ASN A 66 13.92 7.07 -5.74
N GLU A 67 14.11 7.32 -7.03
CA GLU A 67 13.58 8.49 -7.74
C GLU A 67 12.28 8.17 -8.51
N ARG A 68 11.80 6.91 -8.45
CA ARG A 68 10.60 6.49 -9.18
C ARG A 68 9.30 7.02 -8.58
N PHE A 69 9.32 7.38 -7.31
CA PHE A 69 8.20 7.94 -6.58
C PHE A 69 8.66 9.15 -5.76
N SER A 70 7.74 10.03 -5.37
CA SER A 70 8.05 11.14 -4.46
C SER A 70 8.46 10.62 -3.07
N GLU A 71 9.20 11.44 -2.33
CA GLU A 71 9.54 11.15 -0.94
C GLU A 71 8.28 11.11 -0.05
N GLU A 72 7.32 12.00 -0.31
CA GLU A 72 6.02 12.02 0.38
C GLU A 72 5.29 10.69 0.25
N PHE A 73 5.14 10.15 -0.97
CA PHE A 73 4.48 8.86 -1.16
C PHE A 73 5.27 7.70 -0.52
N GLN A 74 6.61 7.76 -0.53
CA GLN A 74 7.43 6.75 0.15
C GLN A 74 7.19 6.75 1.66
N SER A 75 7.08 7.94 2.26
CA SER A 75 6.73 8.10 3.68
C SER A 75 5.32 7.58 4.00
N GLU A 76 4.33 7.87 3.15
CA GLU A 76 2.98 7.34 3.32
C GLU A 76 2.94 5.80 3.26
N VAL A 77 3.67 5.20 2.32
CA VAL A 77 3.78 3.73 2.24
C VAL A 77 4.43 3.16 3.49
N GLN A 78 5.47 3.80 4.02
CA GLN A 78 6.10 3.38 5.27
C GLN A 78 5.10 3.41 6.44
N SER A 79 4.34 4.51 6.57
CA SER A 79 3.32 4.65 7.62
C SER A 79 2.23 3.57 7.49
N LEU A 80 1.77 3.28 6.27
CA LEU A 80 0.82 2.19 6.02
C LEU A 80 1.36 0.83 6.45
N VAL A 81 2.63 0.53 6.14
CA VAL A 81 3.28 -0.72 6.52
C VAL A 81 3.38 -0.84 8.04
N GLU A 82 3.76 0.23 8.73
CA GLU A 82 3.89 0.28 10.18
C GLU A 82 2.54 0.05 10.89
N VAL A 83 1.47 0.72 10.44
CA VAL A 83 0.14 0.58 11.06
C VAL A 83 -0.44 -0.82 10.82
N VAL A 84 -0.30 -1.37 9.61
CA VAL A 84 -0.75 -2.73 9.28
C VAL A 84 0.03 -3.77 10.09
N SER A 85 1.35 -3.61 10.21
CA SER A 85 2.22 -4.51 11.00
C SER A 85 1.82 -4.51 12.47
N THR A 86 1.56 -3.33 13.03
CA THR A 86 1.09 -3.17 14.40
C THR A 86 -0.21 -3.94 14.63
N HIS A 87 -1.17 -3.80 13.72
CA HIS A 87 -2.43 -4.53 13.81
C HIS A 87 -2.30 -6.04 13.63
N ILE A 88 -1.40 -6.51 12.76
CA ILE A 88 -1.09 -7.95 12.62
C ILE A 88 -0.60 -8.52 13.94
N VAL A 89 0.38 -7.85 14.58
CA VAL A 89 0.96 -8.32 15.85
C VAL A 89 -0.08 -8.33 16.97
N GLN A 90 -0.88 -7.26 17.09
CA GLN A 90 -1.93 -7.14 18.11
C GLN A 90 -2.99 -8.23 17.96
N ARG A 91 -3.39 -8.56 16.73
CA ARG A 91 -4.50 -9.47 16.44
C ARG A 91 -4.08 -10.92 16.29
N TYR A 92 -2.79 -11.23 16.27
CA TYR A 92 -2.31 -12.59 16.00
C TYR A 92 -2.86 -13.64 16.99
N LYS A 93 -3.09 -13.25 18.26
CA LYS A 93 -3.65 -14.14 19.29
C LYS A 93 -5.17 -14.30 19.18
N GLU A 94 -5.88 -13.21 18.88
CA GLU A 94 -7.35 -13.17 18.90
C GLU A 94 -7.97 -13.58 17.56
N ASN A 95 -7.34 -13.19 16.45
CA ASN A 95 -7.83 -13.37 15.08
C ASN A 95 -6.70 -13.88 14.16
N PRO A 96 -6.21 -15.12 14.37
CA PRO A 96 -5.01 -15.63 13.69
C PRO A 96 -5.20 -15.83 12.18
N VAL A 97 -6.43 -16.07 11.72
CA VAL A 97 -6.71 -16.25 10.27
C VAL A 97 -6.57 -14.92 9.55
N GLU A 98 -7.21 -13.87 10.06
CA GLU A 98 -7.17 -12.51 9.54
C GLU A 98 -5.75 -11.94 9.61
N ALA A 99 -5.06 -12.15 10.73
CA ALA A 99 -3.68 -11.70 10.91
C ALA A 99 -2.73 -12.38 9.90
N ARG A 100 -2.88 -13.69 9.65
CA ARG A 100 -2.08 -14.40 8.63
C ARG A 100 -2.40 -13.93 7.22
N ALA A 101 -3.68 -13.71 6.90
CA ALA A 101 -4.08 -13.19 5.59
C ALA A 101 -3.49 -11.80 5.34
N ALA A 102 -3.60 -10.89 6.33
CA ALA A 102 -3.00 -9.56 6.26
C ALA A 102 -1.47 -9.60 6.14
N ASN A 103 -0.80 -10.46 6.92
CA ASN A 103 0.66 -10.65 6.83
C ASN A 103 1.10 -11.17 5.46
N SER A 104 0.38 -12.14 4.89
CA SER A 104 0.65 -12.64 3.55
C SER A 104 0.45 -11.56 2.49
N ALA A 105 -0.61 -10.76 2.63
CA ALA A 105 -0.92 -9.66 1.73
C ALA A 105 0.15 -8.55 1.78
N LEU A 106 0.60 -8.19 2.98
CA LEU A 106 1.67 -7.22 3.21
C LEU A 106 3.01 -7.71 2.64
N ALA A 107 3.35 -8.99 2.88
CA ALA A 107 4.56 -9.60 2.33
C ALA A 107 4.56 -9.58 0.80
N HIS A 108 3.41 -9.86 0.16
CA HIS A 108 3.27 -9.77 -1.28
C HIS A 108 3.47 -8.32 -1.77
N PHE A 109 2.83 -7.34 -1.13
CA PHE A 109 2.99 -5.92 -1.44
C PHE A 109 4.45 -5.44 -1.36
N LEU A 110 5.17 -5.85 -0.32
CA LEU A 110 6.59 -5.50 -0.14
C LEU A 110 7.50 -6.24 -1.14
N LYS A 111 7.19 -7.51 -1.45
CA LYS A 111 7.93 -8.29 -2.44
C LYS A 111 7.87 -7.62 -3.82
N VAL A 112 6.66 -7.25 -4.27
CA VAL A 112 6.40 -6.51 -5.51
C VAL A 112 7.26 -5.23 -5.59
N ARG A 113 7.35 -4.45 -4.51
CA ARG A 113 8.20 -3.24 -4.46
C ARG A 113 9.69 -3.54 -4.69
N CYS A 114 10.15 -4.70 -4.25
CA CYS A 114 11.52 -5.15 -4.42
C CYS A 114 11.78 -5.87 -5.77
N THR A 115 10.78 -6.53 -6.37
CA THR A 115 10.96 -7.43 -7.52
C THR A 115 10.30 -6.98 -8.83
N ASP A 116 9.15 -6.31 -8.81
CA ASP A 116 8.32 -6.16 -10.03
C ASP A 116 8.81 -5.06 -10.99
N LEU A 117 9.81 -4.32 -10.57
CA LEU A 117 10.56 -3.42 -11.42
C LEU A 117 11.60 -4.11 -12.32
N LEU A 118 11.87 -5.41 -12.10
CA LEU A 118 12.70 -6.23 -13.00
C LEU A 118 11.87 -6.90 -14.10
N ILE A 119 10.59 -7.22 -13.87
CA ILE A 119 9.79 -8.02 -14.80
C ILE A 119 9.30 -7.18 -16.00
N LEU A 120 9.04 -5.89 -15.81
CA LEU A 120 8.67 -4.97 -16.90
C LEU A 120 9.83 -4.57 -17.83
N GLN A 121 11.07 -5.04 -17.57
CA GLN A 121 12.18 -4.92 -18.53
C GLN A 121 12.24 -6.10 -19.50
N LEU A 122 11.64 -7.25 -19.18
CA LEU A 122 11.72 -8.48 -19.99
C LEU A 122 10.54 -8.70 -20.95
N SER A 123 9.55 -7.80 -20.98
CA SER A 123 8.44 -7.84 -21.95
C SER A 123 8.61 -6.83 -23.11
N LEU A 124 9.80 -6.24 -23.25
CA LEU A 124 10.14 -5.26 -24.28
C LEU A 124 11.46 -5.60 -25.03
N HIS A 125 11.80 -6.88 -25.08
CA HIS A 125 12.71 -7.48 -26.06
C HIS A 125 12.13 -8.80 -26.55
#